data_AF-A0A9Y2AHY0-F1
#
_entry.id   AF-A0A9Y2AHY0-F1
#
_cell.length_a   1.000
_cell.length_b   1.000
_cell.length_c   1.000
_cell.angle_alpha   90.00
_cell.angle_beta   90.00
_cell.angle_gamma   90.00
#
_symmetry.space_group_name_H-M   'P 1'
#
loop_
_entity.id
_entity.type
_entity.pdbx_description
1 polymer ?
#
loop_
_entity_poly.entity_id
_entity_poly.type
_entity_poly.pdbx_seq_one_letter_code
_entity_poly.pdbx_strand_id
1 'polypeptide(L)'
;MQISVNLGLTRSAISKITTRLEKKGYIQGCKKPNNNKEIFYSLTAKGQEIYFKHEKAHNAWLLRDQEFLKTVGELEKKTVLHFLKSFNNYILEKMEMTKNDD
;
A
#
# COMPACT_ATOMS: atom_id res chain seq x y z
N MET A 1 14.57 -4.81 1.29
CA MET A 1 13.61 -3.68 1.52
C MET A 1 12.24 -4.29 1.82
N GLN A 2 11.89 -4.46 3.10
CA GLN A 2 10.66 -5.15 3.50
C GLN A 2 9.38 -4.41 3.05
N ILE A 3 9.44 -3.08 2.96
CA ILE A 3 8.32 -2.22 2.56
C ILE A 3 7.79 -2.57 1.17
N SER A 4 8.67 -2.95 0.23
CA SER A 4 8.26 -3.30 -1.15
C SER A 4 7.44 -4.59 -1.19
N VAL A 5 7.81 -5.58 -0.36
CA VAL A 5 7.09 -6.86 -0.25
C VAL A 5 5.72 -6.63 0.37
N ASN A 6 5.66 -5.88 1.48
CA ASN A 6 4.40 -5.64 2.20
C ASN A 6 3.38 -4.82 1.40
N LEU A 7 3.84 -3.96 0.49
CA LEU A 7 2.97 -3.10 -0.33
C LEU A 7 2.74 -3.63 -1.75
N GLY A 8 3.35 -4.76 -2.13
CA GLY A 8 3.26 -5.28 -3.50
C GLY A 8 3.85 -4.33 -4.56
N LEU A 9 4.78 -3.44 -4.17
CA LEU A 9 5.36 -2.42 -5.04
C LEU A 9 6.80 -2.77 -5.40
N THR A 10 7.27 -2.32 -6.57
CA THR A 10 8.67 -2.52 -6.97
C THR A 10 9.62 -1.72 -6.06
N ARG A 11 10.86 -2.17 -5.93
CA ARG A 11 11.90 -1.45 -5.15
C ARG A 11 12.10 -0.03 -5.69
N SER A 12 12.06 0.15 -7.01
CA SER A 12 12.17 1.46 -7.66
C SER A 12 11.00 2.39 -7.32
N ALA A 13 9.77 1.86 -7.28
CA ALA A 13 8.59 2.63 -6.87
C ALA A 13 8.68 3.05 -5.38
N ILE A 14 9.05 2.12 -4.49
CA ILE A 14 9.25 2.43 -3.07
C ILE A 14 10.34 3.49 -2.90
N SER A 15 11.48 3.35 -3.58
CA SER A 15 12.56 4.34 -3.50
C SER A 15 12.08 5.73 -3.91
N LYS A 16 11.34 5.86 -5.02
CA LYS A 16 10.74 7.14 -5.45
C LYS A 16 9.79 7.70 -4.39
N ILE A 17 8.95 6.85 -3.79
CA ILE A 17 8.01 7.25 -2.74
C ILE A 17 8.75 7.72 -1.49
N THR A 18 9.69 6.94 -0.96
CA THR A 18 10.42 7.27 0.27
C THR A 18 11.24 8.54 0.11
N THR A 19 11.96 8.70 -1.01
CA THR A 19 12.70 9.95 -1.29
C THR A 19 11.77 11.16 -1.34
N ARG A 20 10.57 11.03 -1.93
CA ARG A 20 9.60 12.14 -1.98
C ARG A 20 9.03 12.47 -0.59
N LEU A 21 8.72 11.47 0.23
CA LEU A 21 8.20 11.68 1.58
C LEU A 21 9.26 12.27 2.51
N GLU A 22 10.52 11.85 2.37
CA GLU A 22 11.65 12.39 3.12
C GLU A 22 11.94 13.85 2.73
N LYS A 23 11.96 14.17 1.43
CA LYS A 23 12.06 15.56 0.93
C LYS A 23 10.96 16.49 1.47
N LYS A 24 9.77 15.94 1.74
CA LYS A 24 8.65 16.71 2.33
C LYS A 24 8.67 16.75 3.87
N GLY A 25 9.62 16.06 4.50
CA GLY A 25 9.79 15.97 5.94
C GLY A 25 8.75 15.10 6.64
N TYR A 26 8.12 14.15 5.95
CA TYR A 26 7.11 13.26 6.55
C TYR A 26 7.70 11.97 7.12
N ILE A 27 8.83 11.52 6.56
CA ILE A 27 9.58 10.37 7.07
C ILE A 27 11.04 10.76 7.22
N GLN A 28 11.77 10.03 8.05
CA GLN A 28 13.22 10.12 8.15
C GLN A 28 13.86 8.74 8.00
N GLY A 29 14.93 8.65 7.21
CA GLY A 29 15.76 7.44 7.13
C GLY A 29 16.75 7.36 8.29
N CYS A 30 16.81 6.19 8.94
CA CYS A 30 17.80 5.84 9.95
C CYS A 30 18.59 4.60 9.51
N LYS A 31 19.92 4.66 9.60
CA LYS A 31 20.78 3.48 9.43
C LYS A 31 21.13 2.94 10.80
N LYS A 32 21.14 1.62 10.98
CA LYS A 32 21.61 1.01 12.23
C LYS A 32 23.14 1.18 12.33
N PRO A 33 23.68 1.53 13.51
CA PRO A 33 25.12 1.76 13.68
C PRO A 33 26.00 0.58 13.23
N ASN A 34 25.51 -0.67 13.35
CA ASN A 34 26.20 -1.90 12.96
C ASN A 34 25.73 -2.52 11.64
N ASN A 35 24.81 -1.89 10.90
CA ASN A 35 24.34 -2.42 9.61
C ASN A 35 24.06 -1.29 8.61
N ASN A 36 25.08 -0.98 7.80
CA ASN A 36 24.99 0.04 6.76
C ASN A 36 24.22 -0.42 5.51
N LYS A 37 23.79 -1.69 5.44
CA LYS A 37 23.06 -2.24 4.27
C LYS A 37 21.58 -1.91 4.29
N GLU A 38 21.00 -1.55 5.43
CA GLU A 38 19.56 -1.36 5.59
C GLU A 38 19.20 0.03 6.11
N ILE A 39 18.24 0.66 5.44
CA ILE A 39 17.64 1.95 5.84
C ILE A 39 16.25 1.64 6.40
N PHE A 40 16.02 2.07 7.64
CA PHE A 40 14.72 2.04 8.30
C PHE A 40 14.09 3.43 8.18
N TYR A 41 12.80 3.51 7.93
CA TYR A 41 12.09 4.79 7.91
C TYR A 41 11.15 4.88 9.09
N SER A 42 11.14 6.03 9.76
CA SER A 42 10.15 6.38 10.79
C SER A 42 9.37 7.62 10.37
N LEU A 43 8.14 7.76 10.88
CA LEU A 43 7.38 9.00 10.72
C LEU A 43 8.01 10.10 11.56
N THR A 44 8.11 11.30 11.00
CA THR A 44 8.38 12.52 11.77
C THR A 44 7.10 12.95 12.50
N ALA A 45 7.19 13.95 13.39
CA ALA A 45 5.99 14.53 14.02
C ALA A 45 4.96 15.02 12.97
N LYS A 46 5.44 15.67 11.90
CA LYS A 46 4.62 16.10 10.76
C LYS A 46 4.00 14.92 10.01
N GLY A 47 4.76 13.84 9.84
CA GLY A 47 4.27 12.59 9.25
C GLY A 47 3.18 11.93 10.08
N GLN A 48 3.33 11.92 11.40
CA GLN A 48 2.35 11.36 12.33
C GLN A 48 1.02 12.11 12.27
N GLU A 49 1.04 13.45 12.19
CA GLU A 49 -0.19 14.25 12.08
C GLU A 49 -1.02 13.87 10.83
N ILE A 50 -0.36 13.72 9.68
CA ILE A 50 -1.03 13.30 8.45
C ILE A 50 -1.49 11.84 8.54
N TYR A 51 -0.67 10.98 9.12
CA TYR A 51 -1.03 9.58 9.35
C TYR A 51 -2.34 9.48 10.15
N PHE A 52 -2.48 10.22 11.26
CA PHE A 52 -3.70 10.18 12.07
C PHE A 52 -4.93 10.72 11.32
N LYS A 53 -4.77 11.77 10.52
CA LYS A 53 -5.86 12.27 9.66
C LYS A 53 -6.29 11.22 8.64
N HIS A 54 -5.32 10.55 8.01
CA HIS A 54 -5.57 9.47 7.07
C HIS A 54 -6.24 8.27 7.74
N GLU A 55 -5.75 7.84 8.91
CA GLU A 55 -6.32 6.72 9.68
C GLU A 55 -7.76 7.00 10.11
N LYS A 56 -8.07 8.22 10.57
CA LYS A 56 -9.44 8.62 10.90
C LYS A 56 -10.36 8.56 9.67
N ALA A 57 -9.91 9.07 8.53
CA ALA A 57 -10.69 9.02 7.28
C ALA A 57 -10.88 7.57 6.82
N HIS A 58 -9.83 6.74 6.88
CA HIS A 58 -9.89 5.34 6.52
C HIS A 58 -10.90 4.57 7.37
N ASN A 59 -10.91 4.79 8.68
CA ASN A 59 -11.89 4.17 9.58
C ASN A 59 -13.32 4.61 9.27
N ALA A 60 -13.53 5.89 8.93
CA ALA A 60 -14.83 6.38 8.51
C ALA A 60 -15.31 5.73 7.19
N TRP A 61 -14.41 5.51 6.23
CA TRP A 61 -14.73 4.80 5.00
C TRP A 61 -15.05 3.33 5.25
N LEU A 62 -14.28 2.65 6.10
CA LEU A 62 -14.57 1.26 6.47
C LEU A 62 -15.96 1.12 7.10
N LEU A 63 -16.35 2.02 8.01
CA LEU A 63 -17.68 2.01 8.61
C LEU A 63 -18.78 2.22 7.56
N ARG A 64 -18.65 3.27 6.75
CA ARG A 64 -19.60 3.57 5.66
C ARG A 64 -19.76 2.39 4.70
N ASP A 65 -18.65 1.79 4.29
CA ASP A 65 -18.66 0.70 3.32
C ASP A 65 -19.19 -0.59 3.95
N GLN A 66 -18.89 -0.84 5.23
CA GLN A 66 -19.46 -1.96 5.97
C GLN A 66 -20.99 -1.85 6.12
N GLU A 67 -21.53 -0.65 6.31
CA GLU A 67 -22.97 -0.43 6.37
C GLU A 67 -23.66 -0.88 5.07
N PHE A 68 -23.11 -0.47 3.92
CA PHE A 68 -23.60 -0.94 2.62
C PHE A 68 -23.40 -2.45 2.44
N LEU A 69 -22.21 -2.98 2.73
CA LEU A 69 -21.94 -4.40 2.54
C LEU A 69 -22.83 -5.30 3.41
N LYS A 70 -23.30 -4.84 4.57
CA LYS A 70 -24.27 -5.60 5.38
C LYS A 70 -25.61 -5.79 4.67
N THR A 71 -26.00 -4.89 3.77
CA THR A 71 -27.26 -5.01 3.00
C THR A 71 -27.14 -5.95 1.82
N VAL A 72 -25.93 -6.30 1.41
CA VAL A 72 -25.67 -7.20 0.27
C VAL A 72 -25.72 -8.66 0.72
N GLY A 73 -26.35 -9.52 -0.07
CA GLY A 73 -26.44 -10.95 0.24
C GLY A 73 -25.09 -11.67 0.15
N GLU A 74 -24.93 -12.76 0.91
CA GLU A 74 -23.68 -13.52 0.91
C GLU A 74 -23.32 -14.13 -0.45
N LEU A 75 -24.32 -14.55 -1.24
CA LEU A 75 -24.09 -15.04 -2.59
C LEU A 75 -23.56 -13.94 -3.51
N GLU A 76 -24.16 -12.76 -3.47
CA GLU A 76 -23.73 -11.61 -4.29
C GLU A 76 -22.32 -11.16 -3.91
N LYS A 77 -22.00 -11.09 -2.62
CA LYS A 77 -20.63 -10.81 -2.15
C LYS A 77 -19.63 -11.81 -2.72
N LYS A 78 -19.95 -13.10 -2.66
CA LYS A 78 -19.08 -14.17 -3.20
C LYS A 78 -18.90 -14.02 -4.71
N THR A 79 -19.96 -13.71 -5.45
CA THR A 79 -19.91 -13.50 -6.90
C THR A 79 -19.02 -12.31 -7.26
N VAL A 80 -19.23 -11.15 -6.60
CA VAL A 80 -18.42 -9.95 -6.83
C VAL A 80 -16.96 -10.20 -6.43
N LEU A 81 -16.72 -10.84 -5.29
CA LEU A 81 -15.36 -11.17 -4.83
C LEU A 81 -14.65 -12.11 -5.82
N HIS A 82 -15.35 -13.11 -6.35
CA HIS A 82 -14.80 -14.02 -7.35
C HIS A 82 -14.40 -13.25 -8.62
N PHE A 83 -15.30 -12.41 -9.14
CA PHE A 83 -15.02 -11.58 -10.31
C PHE A 83 -13.79 -10.68 -10.09
N LEU A 84 -13.74 -9.94 -8.97
CA LEU A 84 -12.63 -9.04 -8.66
C LEU A 84 -11.28 -9.79 -8.58
N LYS A 85 -11.26 -10.99 -7.98
CA LYS A 85 -10.06 -11.83 -7.92
C LYS A 85 -9.63 -12.30 -9.30
N SER A 86 -10.56 -12.85 -10.08
CA SER A 86 -10.28 -13.35 -11.43
C SER A 86 -9.77 -12.25 -12.35
N PHE A 87 -10.38 -11.06 -12.29
CA PHE A 87 -9.95 -9.90 -13.08
C PHE A 87 -8.59 -9.37 -12.63
N ASN A 88 -8.32 -9.31 -11.33
CA ASN A 88 -7.01 -8.92 -10.81
C ASN A 88 -5.90 -9.88 -11.26
N ASN A 89 -6.15 -11.19 -11.25
CA ASN A 89 -5.20 -12.18 -11.76
C ASN A 89 -4.90 -11.99 -13.24
N TYR A 90 -5.94 -11.79 -14.06
CA TYR A 90 -5.78 -11.50 -15.48
C TYR A 90 -4.89 -10.27 -15.73
N ILE A 91 -5.10 -9.18 -14.97
CA ILE A 91 -4.26 -7.98 -15.08
C ILE A 91 -2.81 -8.28 -14.72
N LEU A 92 -2.57 -9.04 -13.63
CA LEU A 92 -1.22 -9.39 -13.20
C LEU A 92 -0.48 -10.21 -14.26
N GLU A 93 -1.15 -11.21 -14.83
CA GLU A 93 -0.59 -12.01 -15.94
C GLU A 93 -0.19 -11.10 -17.12
N LYS A 94 -1.05 -10.15 -17.51
CA LYS A 94 -0.74 -9.21 -18.61
C LYS A 94 0.43 -8.27 -18.29
N MET A 95 0.55 -7.81 -17.05
CA MET A 95 1.69 -6.97 -16.63
C MET A 95 3.01 -7.73 -16.59
N GLU A 96 2.99 -9.03 -16.33
CA GLU A 96 4.19 -9.89 -16.38
C GLU A 96 4.61 -10.21 -17.81
N MET A 97 3.66 -10.45 -18.72
CA MET A 97 3.94 -10.65 -20.14
C MET A 97 4.66 -9.43 -20.75
N THR A 98 4.23 -8.21 -20.42
CA THR A 98 4.87 -6.98 -20.94
C THR A 98 6.28 -6.71 -20.41
N LYS A 99 6.77 -7.44 -19.41
CA LYS A 99 8.14 -7.29 -18.87
C LYS A 99 9.15 -8.25 -19.48
N ASN A 100 8.69 -9.28 -20.20
CA ASN A 100 9.54 -10.30 -20.81
C ASN A 100 9.86 -10.00 -22.30
N ASP A 101 9.31 -8.92 -22.83
CA ASP A 101 9.47 -8.48 -24.22
C ASP A 101 10.46 -7.28 -24.37
N ASP A 102 11.11 -6.87 -23.26
CA ASP A 102 12.22 -5.89 -23.18
C ASP A 102 13.48 -6.54 -22.60
#